data_AF-A0AAN7TN87-F1
#
_entry.id   AF-A0AAN7TN87-F1
#
_cell.length_a   1.000
_cell.length_b   1.000
_cell.length_c   1.000
_cell.angle_alpha   90.00
_cell.angle_beta   90.00
_cell.angle_gamma   90.00
#
_symmetry.space_group_name_H-M   'P 1'
#
loop_
_entity.id
_entity.type
_entity.pdbx_description
1 polymer ?
#
loop_
_entity_poly.entity_id
_entity_poly.type
_entity_poly.pdbx_seq_one_letter_code
_entity_poly.pdbx_strand_id
1 'polypeptide(L)'
;MEFPADVKALDTELRKVKNGAGIIPQGIEHTVRPVAALSNESIVDLNINRECDRPVKELEWELDEILEICKATTKAQETDASEASWNDEVHSRLFREAFRLHPGICHHNVTSSRPIKDLLARDIATGALVTSKLVDYTVNLESRPNSNLGKRIRKLLIGQPEHLRSVTQTLYSPTRLNPAAFSIETKSGQGKDVEARMQLALWVGAHFTRLRSLLPLPNHSVSLPMHPLVIADVNHLHIMYAVEGEDETWILPGPQMEVPTTVVDGYRYLAALRCLARWADDEFRGWVDRVLLADCPST
;
A
#
# COMPACT_ATOMS: atom_id res chain seq x y z
N MET A 1 8.19 17.09 -15.49
CA MET A 1 7.86 15.72 -15.92
C MET A 1 6.39 15.51 -15.60
N GLU A 2 5.60 15.15 -16.60
CA GLU A 2 4.17 14.97 -16.42
C GLU A 2 3.88 13.57 -15.88
N PHE A 3 3.01 13.44 -14.88
CA PHE A 3 2.65 12.12 -14.34
C PHE A 3 1.93 11.26 -15.40
N PRO A 4 2.19 9.93 -15.42
CA PRO A 4 1.34 8.98 -16.12
C PRO A 4 -0.13 9.10 -15.70
N ALA A 5 -1.06 8.68 -16.55
CA ALA A 5 -2.50 8.89 -16.32
C ALA A 5 -3.03 8.18 -15.06
N ASP A 6 -2.58 6.96 -14.79
CA ASP A 6 -2.91 6.19 -13.60
C ASP A 6 -2.36 6.85 -12.32
N VAL A 7 -1.14 7.38 -12.37
CA VAL A 7 -0.56 8.18 -11.28
C VAL A 7 -1.36 9.46 -11.03
N LYS A 8 -1.74 10.20 -12.07
CA LYS A 8 -2.50 11.46 -11.95
C LYS A 8 -3.83 11.28 -11.23
N ALA A 9 -4.58 10.23 -11.57
CA ALA A 9 -5.88 9.96 -10.98
C ALA A 9 -5.76 9.70 -9.48
N LEU A 10 -4.86 8.78 -9.09
CA LEU A 10 -4.62 8.46 -7.68
C LEU A 10 -4.05 9.64 -6.89
N ASP A 11 -3.07 10.36 -7.46
CA ASP A 11 -2.45 11.53 -6.82
C ASP A 11 -3.47 12.66 -6.59
N THR A 12 -4.40 12.87 -7.52
CA THR A 12 -5.47 13.85 -7.37
C THR A 12 -6.36 13.53 -6.17
N GLU A 13 -6.79 12.27 -6.02
CA GLU A 13 -7.63 11.85 -4.90
C GLU A 13 -6.87 11.90 -3.57
N LEU A 14 -5.60 11.47 -3.54
CA LEU A 14 -4.78 11.55 -2.34
C LEU A 14 -4.50 13.01 -1.91
N ARG A 15 -4.38 13.95 -2.85
CA ARG A 15 -4.26 15.38 -2.52
C ARG A 15 -5.55 15.98 -1.98
N LYS A 16 -6.72 15.57 -2.48
CA LYS A 16 -8.01 15.94 -1.88
C LYS A 16 -8.08 15.48 -0.43
N VAL A 17 -7.73 14.21 -0.16
CA VAL A 17 -7.66 13.66 1.20
C VAL A 17 -6.64 14.41 2.06
N LYS A 18 -5.44 14.71 1.54
CA LYS A 18 -4.43 15.51 2.25
C LYS A 18 -5.01 16.85 2.73
N ASN A 19 -5.77 17.52 1.87
CA ASN A 19 -6.44 18.78 2.17
C ASN A 19 -7.70 18.62 3.03
N GLY A 20 -7.95 17.40 3.51
CA GLY A 20 -9.04 17.06 4.41
C GLY A 20 -10.37 16.86 3.71
N ALA A 21 -10.46 16.74 2.39
CA ALA A 21 -11.75 16.58 1.71
C ALA A 21 -12.34 15.18 1.95
N GLY A 22 -13.59 15.12 2.43
CA GLY A 22 -14.37 13.87 2.54
C GLY A 22 -13.73 12.79 3.40
N ILE A 23 -13.05 13.15 4.48
CA ILE A 23 -12.31 12.21 5.35
C ILE A 23 -13.17 11.64 6.49
N ILE A 24 -14.19 12.37 6.95
CA ILE A 24 -15.04 11.99 8.09
C ILE A 24 -16.44 11.58 7.60
N PRO A 25 -16.91 10.36 7.88
CA PRO A 25 -18.26 9.92 7.53
C PRO A 25 -19.36 10.82 8.13
N GLN A 26 -20.34 11.23 7.33
CA GLN A 26 -21.43 12.10 7.79
C GLN A 26 -22.22 11.52 8.97
N GLY A 27 -22.43 10.19 9.01
CA GLY A 27 -23.21 9.53 10.06
C GLY A 27 -22.70 9.75 11.49
N ILE A 28 -21.42 10.10 11.66
CA ILE A 28 -20.80 10.36 12.97
C ILE A 28 -20.31 11.79 13.15
N GLU A 29 -20.67 12.71 12.24
CA GLU A 29 -20.24 14.11 12.29
C GLU A 29 -20.52 14.76 13.66
N HIS A 30 -21.72 14.55 14.21
CA HIS A 30 -22.14 15.09 15.51
C HIS A 30 -21.31 14.54 16.68
N THR A 31 -20.78 13.33 16.56
CA THR A 31 -19.96 12.67 17.58
C THR A 31 -18.48 13.06 17.46
N VAL A 32 -17.96 13.20 16.24
CA VAL A 32 -16.54 13.52 16.00
C VAL A 32 -16.23 14.99 16.28
N ARG A 33 -17.17 15.91 16.03
CA ARG A 33 -16.95 17.36 16.24
C ARG A 33 -16.51 17.73 17.67
N PRO A 34 -17.19 17.28 18.74
CA PRO A 34 -16.74 17.54 20.11
C PRO A 34 -15.35 16.96 20.39
N VAL A 35 -15.05 15.78 19.86
CA VAL A 35 -13.76 15.09 20.05
C VAL A 35 -12.62 15.86 19.40
N ALA A 36 -12.80 16.31 18.15
CA ALA A 36 -11.82 17.13 17.43
C ALA A 36 -11.53 18.46 18.16
N ALA A 37 -12.56 19.07 18.75
CA ALA A 37 -12.42 20.33 19.49
C ALA A 37 -11.51 20.19 20.73
N LEU A 38 -11.40 18.99 21.34
CA LEU A 38 -10.47 18.75 22.46
C LEU A 38 -9.00 18.90 22.05
N SER A 39 -8.69 18.70 20.78
CA SER A 39 -7.35 18.87 20.19
C SER A 39 -7.21 20.19 19.43
N ASN A 40 -8.12 21.16 19.64
CA ASN A 40 -8.20 22.43 18.91
C ASN A 40 -8.35 22.28 17.39
N GLU A 41 -8.87 21.15 16.91
CA GLU A 41 -9.15 20.95 15.50
C GLU A 41 -10.56 21.41 15.15
N SER A 42 -10.69 22.06 13.99
CA SER A 42 -11.99 22.46 13.45
C SER A 42 -12.35 21.57 12.27
N ILE A 43 -13.50 20.90 12.38
CA ILE A 43 -14.10 20.17 11.27
C ILE A 43 -14.96 21.16 10.48
N VAL A 44 -14.67 21.32 9.20
CA VAL A 44 -15.46 22.11 8.26
C VAL A 44 -16.25 21.20 7.32
N ASP A 45 -17.22 21.75 6.60
CA ASP A 45 -18.08 20.99 5.68
C ASP A 45 -17.29 20.21 4.62
N LEU A 46 -16.13 20.73 4.20
CA LEU A 46 -15.22 20.03 3.27
C LEU A 46 -14.77 18.68 3.84
N ASN A 47 -14.64 18.54 5.16
CA ASN A 47 -14.19 17.30 5.79
C ASN A 47 -15.23 16.19 5.76
N ILE A 48 -16.49 16.51 5.53
CA ILE A 48 -17.59 15.55 5.66
C ILE A 48 -17.76 14.75 4.37
N ASN A 49 -17.61 13.44 4.47
CA ASN A 49 -17.99 12.50 3.44
C ASN A 49 -19.50 12.27 3.48
N ARG A 50 -20.21 13.00 2.61
CA ARG A 50 -21.67 12.94 2.45
C ARG A 50 -22.15 11.72 1.67
N GLU A 51 -21.25 11.00 1.01
CA GLU A 51 -21.58 9.80 0.25
C GLU A 51 -21.50 8.53 1.10
N CYS A 52 -21.01 8.63 2.35
CA CYS A 52 -20.92 7.49 3.24
C CYS A 52 -22.29 7.11 3.83
N ASP A 53 -22.79 5.94 3.44
CA ASP A 53 -24.08 5.38 3.84
C ASP A 53 -23.97 4.24 4.86
N ARG A 54 -22.76 4.01 5.40
CA ARG A 54 -22.48 2.94 6.35
C ARG A 54 -23.30 3.09 7.65
N PRO A 55 -23.73 1.99 8.28
CA PRO A 55 -24.48 2.04 9.53
C PRO A 55 -23.74 2.82 10.62
N VAL A 56 -24.45 3.72 11.32
CA VAL A 56 -23.88 4.57 12.38
C VAL A 56 -23.09 3.75 13.41
N LYS A 57 -23.62 2.60 13.83
CA LYS A 57 -22.95 1.71 14.78
C LYS A 57 -21.57 1.23 14.29
N GLU A 58 -21.42 0.95 13.00
CA GLU A 58 -20.11 0.59 12.44
C GLU A 58 -19.15 1.78 12.38
N LEU A 59 -19.69 2.99 12.17
CA LEU A 59 -18.91 4.22 12.16
C LEU A 59 -18.45 4.60 13.58
N GLU A 60 -19.28 4.34 14.61
CA GLU A 60 -18.92 4.51 16.02
C GLU A 60 -17.79 3.55 16.42
N TRP A 61 -17.85 2.28 16.01
CA TRP A 61 -16.74 1.35 16.23
C TRP A 61 -15.44 1.77 15.54
N GLU A 62 -15.53 2.30 14.33
CA GLU A 62 -14.36 2.85 13.62
C GLU A 62 -13.80 4.08 14.35
N LEU A 63 -14.66 4.94 14.90
CA LEU A 63 -14.24 6.08 15.71
C LEU A 63 -13.51 5.62 16.97
N ASP A 64 -14.05 4.65 17.71
CA ASP A 64 -13.41 4.10 18.90
C ASP A 64 -12.00 3.55 18.58
N GLU A 65 -11.88 2.79 17.50
CA GLU A 65 -10.59 2.22 17.08
C GLU A 65 -9.60 3.32 16.66
N ILE A 66 -10.05 4.35 15.94
CA ILE A 66 -9.21 5.48 15.57
C ILE A 66 -8.72 6.24 16.80
N LEU A 67 -9.58 6.43 17.81
CA LEU A 67 -9.16 7.09 19.06
C LEU A 67 -8.14 6.27 19.84
N GLU A 68 -8.27 4.94 19.87
CA GLU A 68 -7.26 4.07 20.48
C GLU A 68 -5.94 4.08 19.70
N ILE A 69 -6.00 4.12 18.36
CA ILE A 69 -4.81 4.29 17.52
C ILE A 69 -4.14 5.64 17.80
N CYS A 70 -4.91 6.72 18.00
CA CYS A 70 -4.35 8.03 18.33
C CYS A 70 -3.60 8.02 19.66
N LYS A 71 -4.21 7.41 20.70
CA LYS A 71 -3.54 7.23 21.99
C LYS A 71 -2.26 6.40 21.87
N ALA A 72 -2.32 5.30 21.11
CA ALA A 72 -1.16 4.43 20.88
C ALA A 72 -0.03 5.18 20.14
N THR A 73 -0.38 6.00 19.15
CA THR A 73 0.54 6.83 18.39
C THR A 73 1.26 7.84 19.28
N THR A 74 0.52 8.63 20.07
CA THR A 74 1.11 9.60 21.00
C THR A 74 2.04 8.91 22.00
N LYS A 75 1.61 7.80 22.59
CA LYS A 75 2.44 7.03 23.53
C LYS A 75 3.71 6.49 22.86
N ALA A 76 3.61 5.99 21.63
CA ALA A 76 4.75 5.47 20.89
C ALA A 76 5.79 6.58 20.60
N GLN A 77 5.34 7.79 20.29
CA GLN A 77 6.21 8.96 20.15
C GLN A 77 6.88 9.36 21.47
N GLU A 78 6.11 9.45 22.56
CA GLU A 78 6.61 9.86 23.88
C GLU A 78 7.64 8.89 24.46
N THR A 79 7.52 7.61 24.14
CA THR A 79 8.36 6.53 24.68
C THR A 79 9.52 6.12 23.77
N ASP A 80 9.69 6.78 22.61
CA ASP A 80 10.65 6.38 21.57
C ASP A 80 10.52 4.88 21.24
N ALA A 81 9.28 4.45 21.02
CA ALA A 81 8.96 3.03 20.86
C ALA A 81 9.68 2.44 19.64
N SER A 82 10.02 1.15 19.73
CA SER A 82 10.68 0.43 18.64
C SER A 82 9.82 0.35 17.38
N GLU A 83 10.45 0.20 16.21
CA GLU A 83 9.77 -0.03 14.92
C GLU A 83 8.78 -1.20 15.00
N ALA A 84 9.14 -2.27 15.71
CA ALA A 84 8.26 -3.42 15.93
C ALA A 84 7.01 -3.05 16.75
N SER A 85 7.12 -2.17 17.74
CA SER A 85 5.98 -1.72 18.54
C SER A 85 5.05 -0.82 17.72
N TRP A 86 5.62 0.11 16.94
CA TRP A 86 4.86 0.93 15.98
C TRP A 86 4.09 0.06 14.99
N ASN A 87 4.74 -0.99 14.49
CA ASN A 87 4.17 -1.92 13.55
C ASN A 87 2.95 -2.66 14.11
N ASP A 88 3.01 -3.11 15.36
CA ASP A 88 1.94 -3.87 15.99
C ASP A 88 0.78 -2.96 16.47
N GLU A 89 1.12 -1.89 17.19
CA GLU A 89 0.17 -1.06 17.94
C GLU A 89 -0.45 0.08 17.12
N VAL A 90 0.14 0.44 15.98
CA VAL A 90 -0.33 1.57 15.15
C VAL A 90 -0.54 1.13 13.70
N HIS A 91 0.53 0.79 12.98
CA HIS A 91 0.46 0.63 11.52
C HIS A 91 -0.42 -0.56 11.11
N SER A 92 -0.24 -1.73 11.71
CA SER A 92 -1.03 -2.92 11.38
C SER A 92 -2.53 -2.76 11.69
N ARG A 93 -2.88 -2.00 12.75
CA ARG A 93 -4.26 -1.67 13.10
C ARG A 93 -4.89 -0.72 12.07
N LEU A 94 -4.18 0.35 11.68
CA LEU A 94 -4.61 1.26 10.61
C LEU A 94 -4.82 0.53 9.28
N PHE A 95 -3.89 -0.35 8.89
CA PHE A 95 -4.02 -1.14 7.67
C PHE A 95 -5.25 -2.05 7.72
N ARG A 96 -5.48 -2.72 8.87
CA ARG A 96 -6.66 -3.56 9.07
C ARG A 96 -7.96 -2.77 8.91
N GLU A 97 -8.07 -1.60 9.55
CA GLU A 97 -9.27 -0.76 9.44
C GLU A 97 -9.48 -0.14 8.06
N ALA A 98 -8.38 0.23 7.38
CA ALA A 98 -8.45 0.74 6.03
C ALA A 98 -8.97 -0.31 5.06
N PHE A 99 -8.40 -1.52 5.12
CA PHE A 99 -8.65 -2.58 4.15
C PHE A 99 -9.87 -3.46 4.49
N ARG A 100 -10.45 -3.33 5.68
CA ARG A 100 -11.69 -4.03 6.07
C ARG A 100 -12.86 -3.77 5.09
N LEU A 101 -12.90 -2.59 4.46
CA LEU A 101 -13.91 -2.23 3.46
C LEU A 101 -13.61 -2.78 2.05
N HIS A 102 -12.44 -3.40 1.87
CA HIS A 102 -11.95 -3.95 0.62
C HIS A 102 -11.67 -5.44 0.80
N PRO A 103 -12.70 -6.31 0.78
CA PRO A 103 -12.55 -7.74 1.10
C PRO A 103 -11.65 -8.50 0.12
N GLY A 104 -11.31 -7.91 -1.02
CA GLY A 104 -10.35 -8.44 -1.98
C GLY A 104 -8.91 -7.95 -1.77
N ILE A 105 -8.62 -7.22 -0.69
CA ILE A 105 -7.32 -6.61 -0.36
C ILE A 105 -6.87 -7.08 1.02
N CYS A 106 -5.59 -7.41 1.18
CA CYS A 106 -5.00 -7.78 2.45
C CYS A 106 -3.56 -7.27 2.59
N HIS A 107 -3.15 -6.90 3.81
CA HIS A 107 -1.75 -6.61 4.12
C HIS A 107 -1.05 -7.83 4.71
N HIS A 108 0.23 -7.99 4.39
CA HIS A 108 1.09 -9.03 4.93
C HIS A 108 2.37 -8.42 5.49
N ASN A 109 2.75 -8.82 6.70
CA ASN A 109 4.08 -8.57 7.23
C ASN A 109 5.09 -9.42 6.44
N VAL A 110 6.05 -8.76 5.80
CA VAL A 110 7.09 -9.36 4.96
C VAL A 110 8.50 -8.99 5.41
N THR A 111 8.65 -8.55 6.67
CA THR A 111 9.93 -8.19 7.31
C THR A 111 11.04 -9.26 7.14
N SER A 112 10.67 -10.53 7.09
CA SER A 112 11.59 -11.67 6.91
C SER A 112 11.71 -12.13 5.46
N SER A 113 10.91 -11.58 4.54
CA SER A 113 10.90 -11.95 3.14
C SER A 113 12.09 -11.35 2.40
N ARG A 114 12.49 -12.02 1.32
CA ARG A 114 13.52 -11.55 0.40
C ARG A 114 13.01 -11.70 -1.04
N PRO A 115 13.42 -10.83 -1.97
CA PRO A 115 13.21 -11.08 -3.37
C PRO A 115 13.94 -12.35 -3.82
N ILE A 116 13.40 -13.00 -4.83
CA ILE A 116 14.08 -14.08 -5.54
C ILE A 116 15.32 -13.48 -6.20
N LYS A 117 16.48 -14.11 -5.99
CA LYS A 117 17.78 -13.57 -6.42
C LYS A 117 17.85 -13.27 -7.91
N ASP A 118 17.19 -14.09 -8.73
CA ASP A 118 17.19 -13.96 -10.19
C ASP A 118 16.38 -12.77 -10.70
N LEU A 119 15.56 -12.15 -9.83
CA LEU A 119 14.79 -10.95 -10.12
C LEU A 119 15.49 -9.66 -9.69
N LEU A 120 16.61 -9.77 -8.98
CA LEU A 120 17.36 -8.61 -8.54
C LEU A 120 18.23 -8.08 -9.68
N ALA A 121 18.24 -6.75 -9.83
CA ALA A 121 19.27 -6.09 -10.63
C ALA A 121 20.65 -6.41 -10.05
N ARG A 122 21.63 -6.63 -10.93
CA ARG A 122 23.03 -6.80 -10.54
C ARG A 122 23.67 -5.42 -10.44
N ASP A 123 24.47 -5.22 -9.40
CA ASP A 123 25.34 -4.03 -9.33
C ASP A 123 26.26 -4.02 -10.56
N ILE A 124 26.23 -2.93 -11.34
CA ILE A 124 26.96 -2.81 -12.60
C ILE A 124 28.48 -2.73 -12.37
N ALA A 125 28.92 -2.20 -11.22
CA ALA A 125 30.33 -2.00 -10.88
C ALA A 125 30.95 -3.23 -10.21
N THR A 126 30.19 -3.96 -9.39
CA THR A 126 30.72 -5.06 -8.56
C THR A 126 30.16 -6.43 -8.92
N GLY A 127 29.06 -6.50 -9.69
CA GLY A 127 28.35 -7.75 -10.00
C GLY A 127 27.69 -8.41 -8.78
N ALA A 128 27.78 -7.79 -7.60
CA ALA A 128 27.26 -8.34 -6.36
C ALA A 128 25.73 -8.22 -6.28
N LEU A 129 25.09 -9.21 -5.67
CA LEU A 129 23.67 -9.13 -5.32
C LEU A 129 23.51 -8.20 -4.12
N VAL A 130 22.62 -7.21 -4.23
CA VAL A 130 22.22 -6.41 -3.08
C VAL A 130 21.27 -7.27 -2.23
N THR A 131 21.78 -7.87 -1.16
CA THR A 131 20.99 -8.73 -0.28
C THR A 131 20.84 -8.12 1.11
N SER A 132 19.65 -7.60 1.42
CA SER A 132 19.21 -7.30 2.79
C SER A 132 17.67 -7.32 2.86
N LYS A 133 17.11 -7.24 4.08
CA LYS A 133 15.67 -6.97 4.31
C LYS A 133 15.30 -5.68 3.59
N LEU A 134 14.20 -5.67 2.84
CA LEU A 134 13.84 -4.52 2.00
C LEU A 134 12.56 -3.81 2.42
N VAL A 135 11.48 -4.53 2.72
CA VAL A 135 10.22 -3.87 3.11
C VAL A 135 9.55 -4.58 4.28
N ASP A 136 8.78 -3.84 5.06
CA ASP A 136 8.03 -4.37 6.21
C ASP A 136 6.68 -4.95 5.84
N TYR A 137 5.94 -4.30 4.94
CA TYR A 137 4.64 -4.78 4.47
C TYR A 137 4.48 -4.74 2.96
N THR A 138 3.62 -5.64 2.48
CA THR A 138 3.02 -5.54 1.17
C THR A 138 1.51 -5.64 1.31
N VAL A 139 0.80 -4.92 0.45
CA VAL A 139 -0.64 -5.00 0.32
C VAL A 139 -0.95 -5.67 -1.01
N ASN A 140 -1.81 -6.68 -0.99
CA ASN A 140 -1.99 -7.59 -2.11
C ASN A 140 -3.47 -7.76 -2.45
N LEU A 141 -3.74 -8.16 -3.69
CA LEU A 141 -5.03 -8.72 -4.07
C LEU A 141 -5.17 -10.12 -3.46
N GLU A 142 -6.24 -10.34 -2.70
CA GLU A 142 -6.50 -11.63 -2.05
C GLU A 142 -6.92 -12.69 -3.10
N SER A 143 -6.07 -13.69 -3.28
CA SER A 143 -6.20 -14.76 -4.26
C SER A 143 -6.58 -16.08 -3.58
N ARG A 144 -7.79 -16.11 -2.99
CA ARG A 144 -8.29 -17.31 -2.29
C ARG A 144 -8.25 -18.55 -3.18
N PRO A 145 -7.94 -19.76 -2.65
CA PRO A 145 -7.78 -20.96 -3.46
C PRO A 145 -8.90 -21.26 -4.45
N ASN A 146 -10.14 -21.04 -4.04
CA ASN A 146 -11.33 -21.35 -4.83
C ASN A 146 -11.87 -20.15 -5.62
N SER A 147 -11.27 -18.96 -5.50
CA SER A 147 -11.70 -17.80 -6.28
C SER A 147 -11.22 -17.92 -7.74
N ASN A 148 -11.88 -17.19 -8.65
CA ASN A 148 -11.46 -17.14 -10.05
C ASN A 148 -10.01 -16.66 -10.19
N LEU A 149 -9.66 -15.58 -9.47
CA LEU A 149 -8.29 -15.05 -9.41
C LEU A 149 -7.30 -16.12 -8.95
N GLY A 150 -7.63 -16.87 -7.88
CA GLY A 150 -6.83 -17.97 -7.35
C GLY A 150 -6.54 -19.07 -8.34
N LYS A 151 -7.56 -19.52 -9.08
CA LYS A 151 -7.41 -20.57 -10.08
C LYS A 151 -6.53 -20.11 -11.25
N ARG A 152 -6.77 -18.89 -11.75
CA ARG A 152 -6.03 -18.30 -12.88
C ARG A 152 -4.57 -18.06 -12.54
N ILE A 153 -4.26 -17.54 -11.35
CA ILE A 153 -2.87 -17.36 -10.90
C ILE A 153 -2.16 -18.70 -10.76
N ARG A 154 -2.79 -19.73 -10.19
CA ARG A 154 -2.17 -21.06 -10.13
C ARG A 154 -1.89 -21.61 -11.52
N LYS A 155 -2.82 -21.45 -12.47
CA LYS A 155 -2.65 -21.86 -13.87
C LYS A 155 -1.46 -21.14 -14.52
N LEU A 156 -1.36 -19.82 -14.35
CA LEU A 156 -0.22 -19.02 -14.84
C LEU A 156 1.11 -19.57 -14.29
N LEU A 157 1.17 -19.90 -13.00
CA LEU A 157 2.40 -20.30 -12.34
C LEU A 157 2.80 -21.77 -12.54
N ILE A 158 1.91 -22.65 -13.01
CA ILE A 158 2.23 -24.07 -13.25
C ILE A 158 3.37 -24.21 -14.27
N GLY A 159 3.40 -23.36 -15.29
CA GLY A 159 4.44 -23.36 -16.34
C GLY A 159 5.77 -22.74 -15.91
N GLN A 160 5.86 -22.15 -14.71
CA GLN A 160 7.05 -21.46 -14.25
C GLN A 160 8.04 -22.43 -13.56
N PRO A 161 9.36 -22.19 -13.69
CA PRO A 161 10.38 -22.89 -12.91
C PRO A 161 10.08 -22.82 -11.41
N GLU A 162 10.38 -23.89 -10.67
CA GLU A 162 10.00 -24.01 -9.25
C GLU A 162 10.45 -22.81 -8.38
N HIS A 163 11.69 -22.35 -8.58
CA HIS A 163 12.27 -21.21 -7.88
C HIS A 163 11.66 -19.84 -8.28
N LEU A 164 10.80 -19.81 -9.30
CA LEU A 164 10.06 -18.65 -9.78
C LEU A 164 8.54 -18.83 -9.68
N ARG A 165 8.03 -19.86 -8.98
CA ARG A 165 6.58 -20.09 -8.83
C ARG A 165 5.91 -19.11 -7.85
N SER A 166 5.95 -17.84 -8.23
CA SER A 166 5.32 -16.72 -7.55
C SER A 166 4.76 -15.72 -8.57
N VAL A 167 3.62 -15.10 -8.26
CA VAL A 167 3.06 -13.97 -9.01
C VAL A 167 3.71 -12.64 -8.61
N THR A 168 4.58 -12.67 -7.60
CA THR A 168 5.30 -11.52 -7.04
C THR A 168 6.79 -11.86 -6.93
N GLN A 169 7.60 -10.92 -6.48
CA GLN A 169 9.07 -11.04 -6.45
C GLN A 169 9.62 -11.94 -5.35
N THR A 170 8.79 -12.51 -4.50
CA THR A 170 9.20 -13.36 -3.37
C THR A 170 8.48 -14.70 -3.38
N LEU A 171 9.15 -15.75 -2.88
CA LEU A 171 8.54 -17.07 -2.63
C LEU A 171 7.83 -17.17 -1.27
N TYR A 172 7.76 -16.08 -0.51
CA TYR A 172 7.09 -16.05 0.79
C TYR A 172 5.64 -16.55 0.66
N SER A 173 5.33 -17.64 1.34
CA SER A 173 4.10 -18.41 1.10
C SER A 173 2.81 -17.58 1.20
N PRO A 174 2.67 -16.65 2.18
CA PRO A 174 1.48 -15.81 2.27
C PRO A 174 1.27 -14.84 1.11
N THR A 175 2.31 -14.47 0.36
CA THR A 175 2.20 -13.46 -0.71
C THR A 175 2.48 -14.01 -2.10
N ARG A 176 3.14 -15.18 -2.23
CA ARG A 176 3.57 -15.70 -3.54
C ARG A 176 2.45 -15.94 -4.56
N LEU A 177 1.20 -16.11 -4.11
CA LEU A 177 0.02 -16.29 -4.97
C LEU A 177 -0.90 -15.06 -5.01
N ASN A 178 -0.56 -14.00 -4.26
CA ASN A 178 -1.35 -12.79 -4.10
C ASN A 178 -0.62 -11.63 -4.80
N PRO A 179 -1.13 -11.11 -5.94
CA PRO A 179 -0.52 -9.99 -6.65
C PRO A 179 -0.26 -8.81 -5.71
N ALA A 180 0.98 -8.34 -5.64
CA ALA A 180 1.35 -7.22 -4.78
C ALA A 180 0.91 -5.92 -5.45
N ALA A 181 -0.01 -5.19 -4.80
CA ALA A 181 -0.53 -3.93 -5.31
C ALA A 181 0.33 -2.75 -4.87
N PHE A 182 0.75 -2.69 -3.60
CA PHE A 182 1.67 -1.67 -3.10
C PHE A 182 2.56 -2.19 -1.96
N SER A 183 3.62 -1.44 -1.67
CA SER A 183 4.64 -1.80 -0.68
C SER A 183 4.83 -0.72 0.36
N ILE A 184 5.10 -1.11 1.60
CA ILE A 184 5.25 -0.20 2.75
C ILE A 184 6.54 -0.54 3.48
N GLU A 185 7.37 0.48 3.72
CA GLU A 185 8.49 0.43 4.66
C GLU A 185 8.14 1.29 5.87
N THR A 186 8.44 0.80 7.07
CA THR A 186 8.21 1.54 8.31
C THR A 186 9.54 1.99 8.90
N LYS A 187 9.57 3.13 9.59
CA LYS A 187 10.79 3.64 10.25
C LYS A 187 10.46 4.25 11.60
N SER A 188 11.15 3.81 12.64
CA SER A 188 11.00 4.35 14.00
C SER A 188 11.71 5.68 14.25
N GLY A 189 12.23 6.38 13.23
CA GLY A 189 12.95 7.64 13.45
C GLY A 189 13.15 8.47 12.18
N GLN A 190 13.35 9.78 12.38
CA GLN A 190 13.55 10.75 11.30
C GLN A 190 14.90 10.54 10.58
N GLY A 191 14.94 10.83 9.28
CA GLY A 191 16.19 10.88 8.50
C GLY A 191 16.66 9.54 7.92
N LYS A 192 15.87 8.47 8.03
CA LYS A 192 16.12 7.17 7.38
C LYS A 192 15.45 7.04 6.00
N ASP A 193 14.97 8.14 5.45
CA ASP A 193 14.21 8.19 4.20
C ASP A 193 15.02 7.67 3.00
N VAL A 194 16.33 7.95 2.95
CA VAL A 194 17.18 7.50 1.85
C VAL A 194 17.31 5.98 1.83
N GLU A 195 17.52 5.37 3.00
CA GLU A 195 17.58 3.91 3.14
C GLU A 195 16.21 3.30 2.80
N ALA A 196 15.12 3.83 3.36
CA ALA A 196 13.76 3.36 3.09
C ALA A 196 13.43 3.41 1.58
N ARG A 197 13.76 4.52 0.91
CA ARG A 197 13.57 4.68 -0.55
C ARG A 197 14.41 3.69 -1.34
N MET A 198 15.68 3.48 -0.96
CA MET A 198 16.55 2.51 -1.64
C MET A 198 15.99 1.09 -1.50
N GLN A 199 15.53 0.72 -0.31
CA GLN A 199 14.98 -0.60 -0.09
C GLN A 199 13.66 -0.81 -0.86
N LEU A 200 12.77 0.19 -0.87
CA LEU A 200 11.54 0.18 -1.67
C LEU A 200 11.85 0.12 -3.17
N ALA A 201 12.84 0.88 -3.66
CA ALA A 201 13.28 0.87 -5.05
C ALA A 201 13.75 -0.52 -5.49
N LEU A 202 14.53 -1.18 -4.65
CA LEU A 202 15.05 -2.52 -4.95
C LEU A 202 13.94 -3.57 -4.93
N TRP A 203 13.01 -3.46 -3.98
CA TRP A 203 11.85 -4.34 -3.87
C TRP A 203 10.92 -4.22 -5.07
N VAL A 204 10.63 -2.99 -5.52
CA VAL A 204 9.75 -2.74 -6.68
C VAL A 204 10.44 -3.03 -8.01
N GLY A 205 11.75 -2.79 -8.13
CA GLY A 205 12.50 -3.20 -9.32
C GLY A 205 12.46 -4.71 -9.55
N ALA A 206 12.56 -5.50 -8.48
CA ALA A 206 12.36 -6.94 -8.54
C ALA A 206 10.91 -7.33 -8.85
N HIS A 207 9.94 -6.54 -8.37
CA HIS A 207 8.53 -6.71 -8.70
C HIS A 207 8.25 -6.52 -10.18
N PHE A 208 8.70 -5.41 -10.77
CA PHE A 208 8.55 -5.12 -12.19
C PHE A 208 9.27 -6.15 -13.07
N THR A 209 10.50 -6.54 -12.70
CA THR A 209 11.20 -7.67 -13.35
C THR A 209 10.34 -8.94 -13.36
N ARG A 210 9.67 -9.24 -12.23
CA ARG A 210 8.78 -10.41 -12.16
C ARG A 210 7.57 -10.26 -13.06
N LEU A 211 6.86 -9.13 -13.00
CA LEU A 211 5.68 -8.90 -13.82
C LEU A 211 6.03 -9.02 -15.31
N ARG A 212 7.16 -8.45 -15.75
CA ARG A 212 7.66 -8.62 -17.12
C ARG A 212 7.92 -10.08 -17.49
N SER A 213 8.57 -10.84 -16.60
CA SER A 213 8.83 -12.27 -16.85
C SER A 213 7.57 -13.14 -16.96
N LEU A 214 6.42 -12.65 -16.48
CA LEU A 214 5.14 -13.34 -16.56
C LEU A 214 4.31 -12.98 -17.80
N LEU A 215 4.68 -11.91 -18.51
CA LEU A 215 4.01 -11.50 -19.74
C LEU A 215 4.53 -12.31 -20.93
N PRO A 216 3.67 -12.64 -21.92
CA PRO A 216 4.03 -13.49 -23.06
C PRO A 216 5.03 -12.85 -24.04
N LEU A 217 5.18 -11.52 -24.01
CA LEU A 217 6.14 -10.80 -24.85
C LEU A 217 7.07 -9.96 -23.96
N PRO A 218 8.41 -10.13 -24.07
CA PRO A 218 9.37 -9.39 -23.27
C PRO A 218 9.57 -7.94 -23.74
N ASN A 219 8.81 -7.46 -24.73
CA ASN A 219 8.89 -6.08 -25.19
C ASN A 219 7.98 -5.17 -24.36
N HIS A 220 8.38 -3.89 -24.20
CA HIS A 220 7.61 -2.85 -23.49
C HIS A 220 6.33 -2.42 -24.22
N SER A 221 5.76 -3.28 -25.08
CA SER A 221 4.52 -3.02 -25.82
C SER A 221 3.29 -2.94 -24.90
N VAL A 222 3.35 -3.64 -23.77
CA VAL A 222 2.36 -3.58 -22.69
C VAL A 222 2.92 -2.71 -21.59
N SER A 223 2.18 -1.70 -21.12
CA SER A 223 2.58 -0.91 -19.96
C SER A 223 2.29 -1.67 -18.66
N LEU A 224 3.25 -1.67 -17.73
CA LEU A 224 3.00 -2.11 -16.35
C LEU A 224 2.23 -1.04 -15.59
N PRO A 225 1.37 -1.41 -14.63
CA PRO A 225 0.73 -0.45 -13.76
C PRO A 225 1.79 0.21 -12.88
N MET A 226 1.59 1.49 -12.54
CA MET A 226 2.37 2.11 -11.47
C MET A 226 2.24 1.28 -10.17
N HIS A 227 3.26 1.30 -9.31
CA HIS A 227 3.25 0.62 -8.00
C HIS A 227 3.41 1.64 -6.87
N PRO A 228 2.40 1.86 -5.99
CA PRO A 228 2.52 2.80 -4.89
C PRO A 228 3.57 2.31 -3.90
N LEU A 229 4.37 3.24 -3.39
CA LEU A 229 5.37 3.03 -2.36
C LEU A 229 5.03 3.91 -1.18
N VAL A 230 5.06 3.35 0.01
CA VAL A 230 4.71 4.03 1.25
C VAL A 230 5.88 3.97 2.21
N ILE A 231 6.25 5.10 2.79
CA ILE A 231 7.11 5.14 3.98
C ILE A 231 6.24 5.63 5.14
N ALA A 232 6.07 4.81 6.15
CA ALA A 232 5.40 5.19 7.39
C ALA A 232 6.46 5.44 8.47
N ASP A 233 6.74 6.70 8.77
CA ASP A 233 7.62 7.09 9.87
C ASP A 233 6.82 7.59 11.08
N VAL A 234 7.52 7.96 12.16
CA VAL A 234 6.93 8.40 13.43
C VAL A 234 6.17 9.73 13.35
N ASN A 235 6.19 10.43 12.22
CA ASN A 235 5.52 11.71 12.00
C ASN A 235 4.62 11.69 10.77
N HIS A 236 4.98 10.95 9.71
CA HIS A 236 4.23 11.00 8.46
C HIS A 236 4.05 9.64 7.77
N LEU A 237 3.00 9.57 6.97
CA LEU A 237 2.81 8.64 5.86
C LEU A 237 3.25 9.33 4.57
N HIS A 238 4.39 8.95 4.02
CA HIS A 238 4.86 9.44 2.72
C HIS A 238 4.41 8.50 1.61
N ILE A 239 3.72 9.04 0.61
CA ILE A 239 3.29 8.28 -0.57
C ILE A 239 4.16 8.67 -1.76
N MET A 240 4.60 7.68 -2.53
CA MET A 240 5.35 7.82 -3.77
C MET A 240 4.81 6.81 -4.79
N TYR A 241 5.21 6.97 -6.04
CA TYR A 241 4.77 6.10 -7.13
C TYR A 241 5.99 5.58 -7.88
N ALA A 242 6.15 4.27 -7.92
CA ALA A 242 7.11 3.64 -8.83
C ALA A 242 6.46 3.44 -10.19
N VAL A 243 7.15 3.86 -11.24
CA VAL A 243 6.73 3.70 -12.63
C VAL A 243 7.88 3.06 -13.38
N GLU A 244 7.56 2.10 -14.25
CA GLU A 244 8.55 1.50 -15.12
C GLU A 244 8.86 2.45 -16.30
N GLY A 245 10.12 2.85 -16.42
CA GLY A 245 10.67 3.51 -17.61
C GLY A 245 11.21 2.49 -18.63
N GLU A 246 11.79 2.96 -19.73
CA GLU A 246 12.42 2.07 -20.73
C GLU A 246 13.60 1.29 -20.12
N ASP A 247 14.51 1.98 -19.42
CA ASP A 247 15.76 1.38 -18.92
C ASP A 247 15.82 1.28 -17.39
N GLU A 248 14.96 1.98 -16.67
CA GLU A 248 15.02 2.08 -15.20
C GLU A 248 13.65 2.28 -14.56
N THR A 249 13.58 2.09 -13.24
CA THR A 249 12.36 2.38 -12.45
C THR A 249 12.42 3.79 -11.89
N TRP A 250 11.37 4.58 -12.14
CA TRP A 250 11.27 5.97 -11.74
C TRP A 250 10.42 6.07 -10.48
N ILE A 251 10.90 6.75 -9.44
CA ILE A 251 10.14 7.02 -8.21
C ILE A 251 9.68 8.46 -8.21
N LEU A 252 8.39 8.65 -8.40
CA LEU A 252 7.72 9.95 -8.43
C LEU A 252 7.22 10.34 -7.02
N PRO A 253 7.35 11.60 -6.61
CA PRO A 253 6.87 12.05 -5.31
C PRO A 253 5.34 12.15 -5.29
N GLY A 254 4.72 11.75 -4.18
CA GLY A 254 3.30 11.94 -3.90
C GLY A 254 3.05 12.83 -2.68
N PRO A 255 1.82 12.86 -2.14
CA PRO A 255 1.51 13.58 -0.92
C PRO A 255 2.06 12.87 0.32
N GLN A 256 2.09 13.61 1.42
CA GLN A 256 2.36 13.10 2.76
C GLN A 256 1.18 13.45 3.68
N MET A 257 0.91 12.60 4.66
CA MET A 257 -0.10 12.80 5.70
C MET A 257 0.57 12.72 7.07
N GLU A 258 0.10 13.52 8.02
CA GLU A 258 0.51 13.42 9.41
C GLU A 258 0.08 12.07 10.00
N VAL A 259 0.92 11.51 10.89
CA VAL A 259 0.62 10.34 11.69
C VAL A 259 -0.55 10.65 12.65
N PRO A 260 -1.41 9.69 13.00
CA PRO A 260 -2.67 10.02 13.66
C PRO A 260 -2.47 10.32 15.15
N THR A 261 -2.14 11.56 15.49
CA THR A 261 -2.12 12.03 16.90
C THR A 261 -3.45 12.67 17.31
N THR A 262 -4.28 13.02 16.33
CA THR A 262 -5.63 13.55 16.52
C THR A 262 -6.65 12.73 15.74
N VAL A 263 -7.94 12.89 16.04
CA VAL A 263 -9.01 12.18 15.34
C VAL A 263 -9.09 12.58 13.86
N VAL A 264 -8.82 13.84 13.52
CA VAL A 264 -8.85 14.30 12.12
C VAL A 264 -7.65 13.73 11.36
N ASP A 265 -6.46 13.69 11.97
CA ASP A 265 -5.30 13.01 11.38
C ASP A 265 -5.55 11.51 11.21
N GLY A 266 -6.18 10.88 12.21
CA GLY A 266 -6.71 9.52 12.16
C GLY A 266 -7.52 9.23 10.90
N TYR A 267 -8.59 9.99 10.69
CA TYR A 267 -9.43 9.84 9.52
C TYR A 267 -8.74 10.21 8.22
N ARG A 268 -7.83 11.20 8.22
CA ARG A 268 -7.04 11.57 7.03
C ARG A 268 -6.11 10.44 6.60
N TYR A 269 -5.40 9.83 7.55
CA TYR A 269 -4.51 8.70 7.31
C TYR A 269 -5.30 7.49 6.80
N LEU A 270 -6.42 7.17 7.48
CA LEU A 270 -7.32 6.09 7.09
C LEU A 270 -7.88 6.29 5.67
N ALA A 271 -8.31 7.49 5.34
CA ALA A 271 -8.82 7.84 4.01
C ALA A 271 -7.74 7.69 2.93
N ALA A 272 -6.48 8.05 3.22
CA ALA A 272 -5.36 7.90 2.29
C ALA A 272 -5.09 6.42 1.98
N LEU A 273 -5.06 5.56 3.01
CA LEU A 273 -4.93 4.11 2.83
C LEU A 273 -6.11 3.53 2.02
N ARG A 274 -7.33 4.03 2.24
CA ARG A 274 -8.52 3.62 1.47
C ARG A 274 -8.44 4.06 0.00
N CYS A 275 -7.83 5.21 -0.31
CA CYS A 275 -7.55 5.59 -1.70
C CYS A 275 -6.60 4.58 -2.38
N LEU A 276 -5.53 4.18 -1.70
CA LEU A 276 -4.60 3.15 -2.21
C LEU A 276 -5.31 1.80 -2.39
N ALA A 277 -6.17 1.42 -1.45
CA ALA A 277 -6.94 0.18 -1.52
C ALA A 277 -7.94 0.17 -2.68
N ARG A 278 -8.66 1.28 -2.93
CA ARG A 278 -9.54 1.43 -4.10
C ARG A 278 -8.75 1.31 -5.40
N TRP A 279 -7.64 2.02 -5.54
CA TRP A 279 -6.78 1.90 -6.72
C TRP A 279 -6.32 0.44 -6.94
N ALA A 280 -5.97 -0.26 -5.86
CA ALA A 280 -5.60 -1.67 -5.93
C ALA A 280 -6.76 -2.54 -6.41
N ASP A 281 -7.96 -2.34 -5.85
CA ASP A 281 -9.14 -3.16 -6.14
C ASP A 281 -9.78 -2.88 -7.50
N ASP A 282 -9.57 -1.68 -8.05
CA ASP A 282 -10.12 -1.24 -9.34
C ASP A 282 -9.09 -1.34 -10.47
N GLU A 283 -8.11 -0.43 -10.49
CA GLU A 283 -7.16 -0.27 -11.59
C GLU A 283 -6.17 -1.44 -11.66
N PHE A 284 -5.52 -1.76 -10.53
CA PHE A 284 -4.53 -2.83 -10.49
C PHE A 284 -5.16 -4.21 -10.69
N ARG A 285 -6.28 -4.50 -10.02
CA ARG A 285 -7.06 -5.72 -10.26
C ARG A 285 -7.49 -5.84 -11.72
N GLY A 286 -8.00 -4.75 -12.29
CA GLY A 286 -8.39 -4.69 -13.70
C GLY A 286 -7.23 -5.01 -14.64
N TRP A 287 -6.03 -4.48 -14.37
CA TRP A 287 -4.82 -4.83 -15.12
C TRP A 287 -4.42 -6.30 -14.94
N VAL A 288 -4.42 -6.81 -13.70
CA VAL A 288 -4.12 -8.22 -13.43
C VAL A 288 -5.07 -9.14 -14.21
N ASP A 289 -6.36 -8.83 -14.22
CA ASP A 289 -7.37 -9.64 -14.89
C ASP A 289 -7.31 -9.57 -16.41
N ARG A 290 -7.12 -8.38 -16.99
CA ARG A 290 -7.18 -8.17 -18.45
C ARG A 290 -5.85 -8.39 -19.15
N VAL A 291 -4.73 -8.20 -18.45
CA VAL A 291 -3.38 -8.21 -19.03
C VAL A 291 -2.59 -9.39 -18.52
N LEU A 292 -2.29 -9.44 -17.21
CA LEU A 292 -1.42 -10.48 -16.65
C LEU A 292 -2.03 -11.89 -16.81
N LEU A 293 -3.35 -11.99 -16.70
CA LEU A 293 -4.08 -13.25 -16.75
C LEU A 293 -4.88 -13.44 -18.05
N ALA A 294 -4.60 -12.66 -19.10
CA ALA A 294 -5.33 -12.71 -20.37
C ALA A 294 -5.45 -14.13 -20.95
N ASP A 295 -4.34 -14.87 -20.95
CA ASP A 295 -4.25 -16.23 -21.49
C ASP A 295 -4.64 -17.34 -20.48
N CYS A 296 -5.07 -16.93 -19.28
CA CYS A 296 -5.57 -17.81 -18.24
C CYS A 296 -7.08 -17.61 -18.10
N PRO A 297 -7.93 -18.16 -19.00
CA PRO A 297 -9.37 -17.93 -18.95
C PRO A 297 -9.98 -18.43 -17.64
N SER A 298 -11.03 -17.73 -17.19
CA SER A 298 -11.88 -18.17 -16.09
C SER A 298 -12.46 -19.56 -16.41
N THR A 299 -12.41 -20.47 -15.43
CA THR A 299 -13.10 -21.76 -15.49
C THR A 299 -14.56 -21.62 -15.10
#